data_AF-A0A7J8X1Z4-F1
#
_entry.id   AF-A0A7J8X1Z4-F1
#
_cell.length_a   1.000
_cell.length_b   1.000
_cell.length_c   1.000
_cell.angle_alpha   90.00
_cell.angle_beta   90.00
_cell.angle_gamma   90.00
#
_symmetry.space_group_name_H-M   'P 1'
#
loop_
_entity.id
_entity.type
_entity.pdbx_description
1 polymer ?
#
loop_
_entity_poly.entity_id
_entity_poly.type
_entity_poly.pdbx_seq_one_letter_code
_entity_poly.pdbx_strand_id
1 'polypeptide(L)'
;MRRFYFKCTNCFAEMTTKTDPQNKNYVVESGATRNFEPWRAEDEEVERERNRRKSQGMGDAMKSLENRTLDSKREIDILAALDEMKSRKSRHATVSVDSMLDALRRTAAEKEKKLEEEDEALIKSIFQKPKEFVRRISDDVFIYDEDLTCLSNGLNRRKVSEESSSNPARFKSSVVKKKPKI
;
A
#
# COMPACT_ATOMS: atom_id res chain seq x y z
N MET A 1 43.26 -25.30 23.41
CA MET A 1 42.86 -23.87 23.30
C MET A 1 44.12 -23.03 23.46
N ARG A 2 44.41 -22.11 22.54
CA ARG A 2 45.64 -21.29 22.57
C ARG A 2 45.28 -19.83 22.85
N ARG A 3 46.08 -19.16 23.68
CA ARG A 3 46.00 -17.72 23.94
C ARG A 3 47.17 -17.05 23.23
N PHE A 4 46.88 -15.94 22.57
CA PHE A 4 47.87 -15.10 21.91
C PHE A 4 47.92 -13.75 22.59
N TYR A 5 49.13 -13.27 22.78
CA TYR A 5 49.43 -12.02 23.44
C TYR A 5 50.07 -11.07 22.43
N PHE A 6 49.48 -9.89 22.26
CA PHE A 6 49.98 -8.85 21.39
C PHE A 6 50.10 -7.55 22.18
N LYS A 7 51.00 -6.66 21.76
CA LYS A 7 51.10 -5.33 22.34
C LYS A 7 50.53 -4.32 21.35
N CYS A 8 49.73 -3.38 21.83
CA CYS A 8 49.26 -2.26 21.02
C CYS A 8 50.45 -1.39 20.61
N THR A 9 50.52 -1.00 19.34
CA THR A 9 51.61 -0.16 18.82
C THR A 9 51.58 1.28 19.37
N ASN A 10 50.41 1.73 19.85
CA ASN A 10 50.23 3.10 20.34
C ASN A 10 50.38 3.24 21.86
N CYS A 11 49.74 2.35 22.64
CA CYS A 11 49.73 2.43 24.11
C CYS A 11 50.54 1.33 24.81
N PHE A 12 51.18 0.41 24.06
CA PHE A 12 51.93 -0.75 24.57
C PHE A 12 51.16 -1.67 25.53
N ALA A 13 49.86 -1.45 25.70
CA ALA A 13 48.99 -2.33 26.46
C ALA A 13 48.93 -3.72 25.82
N GLU A 14 48.92 -4.74 26.67
CA GLU A 14 48.75 -6.12 26.24
C GLU A 14 47.28 -6.37 25.87
N MET A 15 47.07 -6.94 24.69
CA MET A 15 45.79 -7.46 24.24
C MET A 15 45.88 -8.98 24.08
N THR A 16 44.87 -9.67 24.60
CA THR A 16 44.84 -11.13 24.66
C THR A 16 43.68 -11.64 23.81
N THR A 17 43.98 -12.54 22.87
CA THR A 17 42.96 -13.23 22.07
C THR A 17 43.07 -14.74 22.25
N LYS A 18 41.93 -15.42 22.15
CA LYS A 18 41.78 -16.84 22.36
C LYS A 18 41.20 -17.49 21.12
N THR A 19 41.72 -18.64 20.71
CA THR A 19 41.15 -19.40 19.60
C THR A 19 40.00 -20.27 20.06
N ASP A 20 38.84 -20.15 19.41
CA ASP A 20 37.68 -21.02 19.59
C ASP A 20 37.57 -22.03 18.43
N PRO A 21 37.88 -23.32 18.68
CA PRO A 21 37.84 -24.35 17.63
C PRO A 21 36.41 -24.66 17.15
N GLN A 22 35.40 -24.45 17.98
CA GLN A 22 33.99 -24.68 17.62
C GLN A 22 33.50 -23.70 16.55
N ASN A 23 33.85 -22.42 16.71
CA ASN A 23 33.39 -21.34 15.83
C ASN A 23 34.42 -20.97 14.76
N LYS A 24 35.57 -21.67 14.71
CA LYS A 24 36.72 -21.38 13.84
C LYS A 24 37.15 -19.90 13.87
N ASN A 25 36.98 -19.25 15.02
CA ASN A 25 37.15 -17.81 15.21
C ASN A 25 38.05 -17.50 16.41
N TYR A 26 38.51 -16.25 16.50
CA TYR A 26 39.21 -15.73 17.67
C TYR A 26 38.28 -14.83 18.49
N VAL A 27 38.32 -14.98 19.81
CA VAL A 27 37.60 -14.15 20.77
C VAL A 27 38.60 -13.33 21.57
N VAL A 28 38.29 -12.04 21.73
CA VAL A 28 39.13 -11.10 22.49
C VAL A 28 38.78 -11.24 23.97
N GLU A 29 39.77 -11.51 24.83
CA GLU A 29 39.60 -11.61 26.28
C GLU A 29 39.87 -10.28 26.99
N SER A 30 40.90 -9.53 26.56
CA SER A 30 41.33 -8.29 27.24
C SER A 30 42.07 -7.33 26.29
N GLY A 31 42.00 -6.03 26.58
CA GLY A 31 42.84 -5.00 25.95
C GLY A 31 42.42 -4.54 24.55
N ALA A 32 41.34 -5.09 23.99
CA ALA A 32 40.79 -4.66 22.70
C ALA A 32 39.28 -4.93 22.60
N THR A 33 38.62 -4.28 21.66
CA THR A 33 37.25 -4.58 21.24
C THR A 33 37.28 -4.90 19.75
N ARG A 34 36.53 -5.93 19.34
CA ARG A 34 36.38 -6.24 17.92
C ARG A 34 35.51 -5.17 17.26
N ASN A 35 35.84 -4.79 16.02
CA ASN A 35 34.96 -3.93 15.24
C ASN A 35 33.57 -4.57 15.10
N PHE A 36 32.52 -3.77 15.28
CA PHE A 36 31.16 -4.22 15.09
C PHE A 36 30.89 -4.36 13.59
N GLU A 37 30.46 -5.55 13.20
CA GLU A 37 30.13 -5.91 11.83
C GLU A 37 28.61 -6.14 11.75
N PRO A 38 27.82 -5.19 11.20
CA PRO A 38 26.36 -5.30 11.18
C PRO A 38 25.84 -6.60 10.57
N TRP A 39 26.51 -7.10 9.53
CA TRP A 39 26.16 -8.36 8.86
C TRP A 39 26.27 -9.59 9.77
N ARG A 40 27.20 -9.61 10.74
CA ARG A 40 27.29 -10.75 11.69
C ARG A 40 26.06 -10.85 12.60
N ALA A 41 25.50 -9.71 13.00
CA ALA A 41 24.30 -9.71 13.85
C ALA A 41 23.07 -10.15 13.06
N GLU A 42 22.99 -9.72 11.79
CA GLU A 42 21.94 -10.12 10.85
C GLU A 42 22.01 -11.61 10.50
N ASP A 43 23.20 -12.12 10.18
CA ASP A 43 23.42 -13.55 9.90
C ASP A 43 23.02 -14.44 11.08
N GLU A 44 23.38 -14.04 12.31
CA GLU A 44 23.02 -14.79 13.52
C GLU A 44 21.50 -14.80 13.76
N GLU A 45 20.81 -13.70 13.44
CA GLU A 45 19.35 -13.62 13.53
C GLU A 45 18.65 -14.46 12.46
N VAL A 46 19.12 -14.40 11.22
CA VAL A 46 18.63 -15.23 10.12
C VAL A 46 18.85 -16.71 10.41
N GLU A 47 20.01 -17.09 10.95
CA GLU A 47 20.29 -18.47 11.31
C GLU A 47 19.45 -18.95 12.49
N ARG A 48 19.26 -18.13 13.53
CA ARG A 48 18.33 -18.43 14.64
C ARG A 48 16.91 -18.64 14.14
N GLU A 49 16.43 -17.75 13.27
CA GLU A 49 15.09 -17.84 12.70
C GLU A 49 14.93 -19.09 11.82
N ARG A 50 15.93 -19.38 10.98
CA ARG A 50 15.96 -20.59 10.15
C ARG A 50 15.95 -21.86 10.99
N ASN A 51 16.74 -21.90 12.07
CA ASN A 51 16.77 -23.04 12.98
C ASN A 51 15.46 -23.19 13.75
N ARG A 52 14.79 -22.10 14.13
CA ARG A 52 13.46 -22.12 14.74
C ARG A 52 12.40 -22.71 13.80
N ARG A 53 12.44 -22.35 12.51
CA ARG A 53 11.53 -22.94 11.51
C ARG A 53 11.81 -24.42 11.28
N LYS A 54 13.09 -24.80 11.19
CA LYS A 54 13.52 -26.19 11.05
C LYS A 54 13.11 -27.03 12.26
N SER A 55 13.33 -26.55 13.48
CA SER A 55 13.00 -27.27 14.71
C SER A 55 11.49 -27.46 14.89
N GLN A 56 10.68 -26.49 14.48
CA GLN A 56 9.21 -26.62 14.46
C GLN A 56 8.69 -27.71 13.50
N GLY A 57 9.49 -28.11 12.50
CA GLY A 57 9.22 -29.24 11.61
C GLY A 57 10.02 -30.50 11.97
N MET A 58 10.87 -30.45 13.01
CA MET A 58 11.73 -31.57 13.38
C MET A 58 10.92 -32.53 14.24
N GLY A 59 10.29 -33.49 13.57
CA GLY A 59 9.38 -34.48 14.17
C GLY A 59 8.18 -34.81 13.31
N ASP A 60 7.84 -33.95 12.33
CA ASP A 60 6.73 -34.16 11.41
C ASP A 60 7.17 -33.92 9.97
N ALA A 61 7.26 -35.02 9.20
CA ALA A 61 7.66 -35.01 7.81
C ALA A 61 6.65 -34.26 6.91
N MET A 62 5.35 -34.28 7.24
CA MET A 62 4.33 -33.57 6.46
C MET A 62 4.48 -32.05 6.59
N LYS A 63 4.69 -31.56 7.81
CA LYS A 63 4.90 -30.13 8.08
C LYS A 63 6.15 -29.57 7.41
N SER A 64 7.23 -30.35 7.37
CA SER A 64 8.45 -29.97 6.63
C SER A 64 8.19 -29.83 5.12
N LEU A 65 7.39 -30.75 4.57
CA LEU A 65 7.00 -30.72 3.16
C LEU A 65 6.09 -29.52 2.84
N GLU A 66 5.10 -29.23 3.69
CA GLU A 66 4.20 -28.08 3.57
C GLU A 66 4.95 -26.75 3.60
N ASN A 67 5.92 -26.59 4.52
CA ASN A 67 6.74 -25.38 4.57
C ASN A 67 7.52 -25.18 3.26
N ARG A 68 8.10 -26.25 2.69
CA ARG A 68 8.80 -26.18 1.40
C ARG A 68 7.87 -25.78 0.26
N THR A 69 6.66 -26.34 0.19
CA THR A 69 5.71 -26.00 -0.88
C THR A 69 5.20 -24.56 -0.76
N LEU A 70 4.97 -24.07 0.47
CA LEU A 70 4.61 -22.68 0.73
C LEU A 70 5.74 -21.71 0.36
N ASP A 71 6.99 -22.04 0.71
CA ASP A 71 8.15 -21.23 0.34
C ASP A 71 8.33 -21.20 -1.18
N SER A 72 8.30 -22.35 -1.87
CA SER A 72 8.33 -22.41 -3.34
C SER A 72 7.21 -21.61 -3.99
N LYS A 73 5.99 -21.66 -3.43
CA LYS A 73 4.86 -20.88 -3.95
C LYS A 73 5.11 -19.37 -3.82
N ARG A 74 5.58 -18.90 -2.66
CA ARG A 74 5.90 -17.49 -2.45
C ARG A 74 7.01 -17.02 -3.40
N GLU A 75 8.04 -17.83 -3.60
CA GLU A 75 9.11 -17.53 -4.53
C GLU A 75 8.58 -17.40 -5.97
N ILE A 76 7.70 -18.31 -6.41
CA ILE A 76 7.04 -18.23 -7.72
C ILE A 76 6.21 -16.95 -7.85
N ASP A 77 5.40 -16.62 -6.84
CA ASP A 77 4.53 -15.43 -6.86
C ASP A 77 5.36 -14.14 -6.94
N ILE A 78 6.48 -14.08 -6.20
CA ILE A 78 7.42 -12.94 -6.25
C ILE A 78 8.06 -12.82 -7.64
N LEU A 79 8.51 -13.94 -8.22
CA LEU A 79 9.13 -13.94 -9.56
C LEU A 79 8.12 -13.53 -10.64
N ALA A 80 6.88 -13.99 -10.55
CA ALA A 80 5.80 -13.58 -11.46
C ALA A 80 5.51 -12.07 -11.36
N ALA A 81 5.46 -11.53 -10.14
CA ALA A 81 5.27 -10.09 -9.92
C ALA A 81 6.45 -9.25 -10.48
N LEU A 82 7.69 -9.73 -10.30
CA LEU A 82 8.87 -9.09 -10.86
C LEU A 82 8.86 -9.12 -12.39
N ASP A 83 8.43 -10.22 -13.00
CA ASP A 83 8.33 -10.34 -14.45
C ASP A 83 7.23 -9.45 -15.04
N GLU A 84 6.08 -9.32 -14.36
CA GLU A 84 5.02 -8.37 -14.74
C GLU A 84 5.56 -6.93 -14.74
N MET A 85 6.24 -6.52 -13.65
CA MET A 85 6.84 -5.19 -13.56
C MET A 85 7.90 -4.96 -14.64
N LYS A 86 8.73 -5.96 -14.92
CA LYS A 86 9.76 -5.89 -15.96
C LYS A 86 9.14 -5.78 -17.36
N SER A 87 8.11 -6.57 -17.65
CA SER A 87 7.35 -6.54 -18.89
C SER A 87 6.68 -5.18 -19.12
N ARG A 88 6.02 -4.63 -18.08
CA ARG A 88 5.44 -3.28 -18.11
C ARG A 88 6.51 -2.23 -18.36
N LYS A 89 7.63 -2.27 -17.62
CA LYS A 89 8.74 -1.34 -17.81
C LYS A 89 9.35 -1.42 -19.21
N SER A 90 9.49 -2.62 -19.77
CA SER A 90 9.99 -2.82 -21.13
C SER A 90 9.06 -2.20 -22.18
N ARG A 91 7.73 -2.34 -22.03
CA ARG A 91 6.76 -1.72 -22.94
C ARG A 91 6.77 -0.20 -22.85
N HIS A 92 6.95 0.35 -21.64
CA HIS A 92 7.00 1.79 -21.41
C HIS A 92 8.40 2.40 -21.59
N ALA A 93 9.41 1.64 -22.02
CA ALA A 93 10.79 2.14 -22.14
C ALA A 93 10.94 3.26 -23.17
N THR A 94 10.09 3.29 -24.20
CA THR A 94 10.13 4.30 -25.27
C THR A 94 9.33 5.56 -24.95
N VAL A 95 8.45 5.52 -23.94
CA VAL A 95 7.56 6.64 -23.62
C VAL A 95 8.10 7.38 -22.40
N SER A 96 8.44 8.64 -22.57
CA SER A 96 8.84 9.51 -21.46
C SER A 96 7.65 9.87 -20.58
N VAL A 97 7.92 10.18 -19.31
CA VAL A 97 6.88 10.62 -18.36
C VAL A 97 6.18 11.88 -18.86
N ASP A 98 6.93 12.84 -19.40
CA ASP A 98 6.38 14.08 -19.95
C ASP A 98 5.47 13.83 -21.15
N SER A 99 5.84 12.90 -22.05
CA SER A 99 4.99 12.53 -23.18
C SER A 99 3.66 11.90 -22.73
N MET A 100 3.65 11.14 -21.63
CA MET A 100 2.41 10.60 -21.06
C MET A 100 1.54 11.69 -20.43
N LEU A 101 2.16 12.63 -19.71
CA LEU A 101 1.45 13.75 -19.09
C LEU A 101 0.81 14.66 -20.14
N ASP A 102 1.51 14.93 -21.23
CA ASP A 102 0.95 15.74 -22.32
C ASP A 102 -0.19 15.03 -23.04
N ALA A 103 -0.12 13.71 -23.22
CA ALA A 103 -1.23 12.94 -23.78
C ALA A 103 -2.47 13.03 -22.87
N LEU A 104 -2.30 12.88 -21.55
CA LEU A 104 -3.39 13.02 -20.58
C LEU A 104 -4.02 14.41 -20.62
N ARG A 105 -3.21 15.48 -20.64
CA ARG A 105 -3.68 16.87 -20.75
C ARG A 105 -4.49 17.09 -22.02
N ARG A 106 -4.02 16.59 -23.17
CA ARG A 106 -4.74 16.70 -24.45
C ARG A 106 -6.07 15.98 -24.40
N THR A 107 -6.10 14.75 -23.90
CA THR A 107 -7.35 13.97 -23.79
C THR A 107 -8.34 14.58 -22.79
N ALA A 108 -7.86 15.24 -21.74
CA ALA A 108 -8.71 15.96 -20.79
C ALA A 108 -9.35 17.19 -21.45
N ALA A 109 -8.54 18.01 -22.13
CA ALA A 109 -9.02 19.20 -22.84
C ALA A 109 -9.99 18.85 -23.98
N GLU A 110 -9.77 17.74 -24.69
CA GLU A 110 -10.68 17.27 -25.74
C GLU A 110 -12.03 16.81 -25.19
N LYS A 111 -12.03 16.09 -24.05
CA LYS A 111 -13.26 15.69 -23.36
C LYS A 111 -14.03 16.89 -22.82
N GLU A 112 -13.34 17.88 -22.28
CA GLU A 112 -13.95 19.12 -21.77
C GLU A 112 -14.67 19.87 -22.89
N LYS A 113 -14.00 20.09 -24.04
CA LYS A 113 -14.63 20.71 -25.22
C LYS A 113 -15.86 19.96 -25.69
N LYS A 114 -15.80 18.62 -25.72
CA LYS A 114 -16.93 17.80 -26.13
C LYS A 114 -18.13 17.96 -25.19
N LEU A 115 -17.89 18.04 -23.88
CA LEU A 115 -18.93 18.30 -22.88
C LEU A 115 -19.52 19.71 -23.04
N GLU A 116 -18.68 20.72 -23.27
CA GLU A 116 -19.12 22.09 -23.54
C GLU A 116 -20.01 22.17 -24.79
N GLU A 117 -19.65 21.46 -25.87
CA GLU A 117 -20.46 21.38 -27.09
C GLU A 117 -21.82 20.69 -26.86
N GLU A 118 -21.85 19.62 -26.07
CA GLU A 118 -23.07 18.91 -25.66
C GLU A 118 -23.97 19.81 -24.79
N ASP A 119 -23.39 20.53 -23.84
CA ASP A 119 -24.09 21.49 -22.97
C ASP A 119 -24.62 22.69 -23.77
N GLU A 120 -23.84 23.24 -24.70
CA GLU A 120 -24.28 24.29 -25.60
C GLU A 120 -25.46 23.84 -26.48
N ALA A 121 -25.41 22.62 -27.02
CA ALA A 121 -26.49 22.05 -27.82
C ALA A 121 -27.77 21.88 -26.97
N LEU A 122 -27.63 21.45 -25.72
CA LEU A 122 -28.73 21.33 -24.77
C LEU A 122 -29.36 22.70 -24.45
N ILE A 123 -28.53 23.71 -24.14
CA ILE A 123 -28.98 25.09 -23.90
C ILE A 123 -29.69 25.64 -25.13
N LYS A 124 -29.13 25.46 -26.34
CA LYS A 124 -29.75 25.89 -27.60
C LYS A 124 -31.14 25.23 -27.79
N SER A 125 -31.28 23.93 -27.49
CA SER A 125 -32.57 23.23 -27.55
C SER A 125 -33.60 23.76 -26.54
N ILE A 126 -33.17 24.10 -25.32
CA ILE A 126 -34.03 24.66 -24.27
C ILE A 126 -34.47 26.08 -24.63
N PHE A 127 -33.57 26.93 -25.14
CA PHE A 127 -33.84 28.33 -25.46
C PHE A 127 -34.52 28.56 -26.82
N GLN A 128 -34.44 27.61 -27.76
CA GLN A 128 -35.17 27.70 -29.04
C GLN A 128 -36.66 27.37 -28.90
N LYS A 129 -37.08 26.72 -27.80
CA LYS A 129 -38.51 26.61 -27.49
C LYS A 129 -39.03 28.00 -27.14
N PRO A 130 -40.05 28.53 -27.83
CA PRO A 130 -40.56 29.87 -27.55
C PRO A 130 -40.98 29.95 -26.09
N LYS A 131 -40.55 30.99 -25.38
CA LYS A 131 -41.01 31.31 -24.03
C LYS A 131 -42.53 31.36 -24.05
N GLU A 132 -43.19 30.33 -23.49
CA GLU A 132 -44.52 30.52 -22.94
C GLU A 132 -44.39 31.65 -21.91
N PHE A 133 -44.98 32.79 -22.26
CA PHE A 133 -45.02 34.00 -21.47
C PHE A 133 -45.34 33.67 -20.00
N VAL A 134 -44.45 34.02 -19.09
CA VAL A 134 -44.75 33.92 -17.65
C VAL A 134 -45.78 35.00 -17.34
N ARG A 135 -47.04 34.60 -17.12
CA ARG A 135 -48.08 35.49 -16.56
C ARG A 135 -47.60 35.97 -15.19
N ARG A 136 -47.55 37.29 -14.98
CA ARG A 136 -47.41 37.85 -13.63
C ARG A 136 -48.59 37.33 -12.80
N ILE A 137 -48.30 36.65 -11.71
CA ILE A 137 -49.33 36.28 -10.73
C ILE A 137 -49.86 37.60 -10.15
N SER A 138 -51.17 37.78 -10.18
CA SER A 138 -51.85 38.93 -9.57
C SER A 138 -51.93 38.69 -8.06
N ASP A 139 -51.51 39.65 -7.24
CA ASP A 139 -51.37 39.49 -5.78
C ASP A 139 -52.70 39.46 -4.99
N ASP A 140 -53.85 39.45 -5.65
CA ASP A 140 -55.15 39.59 -4.99
C ASP A 140 -56.15 38.49 -5.41
N VAL A 141 -56.06 37.27 -4.84
CA VAL A 141 -57.25 36.43 -4.53
C VAL A 141 -56.90 35.45 -3.41
N PHE A 142 -57.38 35.74 -2.19
CA PHE A 142 -57.59 34.75 -1.13
C PHE A 142 -58.94 34.06 -1.39
N ILE A 143 -58.96 32.73 -1.56
CA ILE A 143 -60.19 31.93 -1.43
C ILE A 143 -59.89 30.72 -0.53
N TYR A 144 -60.65 30.62 0.56
CA TYR A 144 -60.69 29.49 1.47
C TYR A 144 -61.69 28.43 0.98
N ASP A 145 -61.36 27.17 1.30
CA ASP A 145 -62.16 25.94 1.45
C ASP A 145 -62.57 25.05 0.25
N GLU A 146 -62.15 23.77 0.40
CA GLU A 146 -62.90 22.49 0.25
C GLU A 146 -63.61 22.21 -1.10
N ASP A 147 -63.33 21.13 -1.86
CA ASP A 147 -63.42 19.74 -1.43
C ASP A 147 -62.75 18.76 -2.43
N LEU A 148 -62.36 17.59 -1.91
CA LEU A 148 -61.62 16.51 -2.57
C LEU A 148 -62.47 15.68 -3.56
N THR A 149 -61.83 15.19 -4.62
CA THR A 149 -62.11 13.83 -5.12
C THR A 149 -60.80 13.04 -5.25
N CYS A 150 -60.53 12.23 -4.23
CA CYS A 150 -59.58 11.13 -4.27
C CYS A 150 -60.34 9.83 -4.53
N LEU A 151 -59.78 8.93 -5.35
CA LEU A 151 -59.69 7.48 -5.10
C LEU A 151 -59.01 6.75 -6.27
N SER A 152 -57.79 6.27 -6.05
CA SER A 152 -57.42 4.87 -6.36
C SER A 152 -56.08 4.49 -5.70
N ASN A 153 -56.26 3.96 -4.50
CA ASN A 153 -55.46 2.99 -3.74
C ASN A 153 -54.29 2.28 -4.46
N GLY A 154 -53.22 2.04 -3.69
CA GLY A 154 -52.44 0.81 -3.87
C GLY A 154 -50.95 0.91 -3.53
N LEU A 155 -50.62 0.79 -2.25
CA LEU A 155 -49.27 0.55 -1.75
C LEU A 155 -48.62 -0.65 -2.46
N ASN A 156 -47.42 -0.46 -3.00
CA ASN A 156 -46.41 -1.52 -3.08
C ASN A 156 -45.01 -0.90 -3.01
N ARG A 157 -44.45 -0.97 -1.79
CA ARG A 157 -43.01 -0.84 -1.53
C ARG A 157 -42.26 -1.81 -2.44
N ARG A 158 -41.35 -1.28 -3.27
CA ARG A 158 -40.22 -2.06 -3.77
C ARG A 158 -38.92 -1.47 -3.26
N LYS A 159 -38.17 -2.38 -2.67
CA LYS A 159 -36.82 -2.34 -2.15
C LYS A 159 -35.86 -1.93 -3.27
N VAL A 160 -35.09 -0.87 -3.09
CA VAL A 160 -33.83 -0.68 -3.82
C VAL A 160 -32.73 -0.61 -2.77
N SER A 161 -31.77 -1.49 -2.96
CA SER A 161 -30.63 -1.82 -2.13
C SER A 161 -29.70 -0.64 -1.91
N GLU A 162 -29.20 -0.55 -0.67
CA GLU A 162 -27.98 0.16 -0.31
C GLU A 162 -26.80 -0.36 -1.14
N GLU A 163 -26.10 0.53 -1.82
CA GLU A 163 -24.69 0.30 -2.16
C GLU A 163 -23.90 1.46 -1.59
N SER A 164 -23.08 1.11 -0.60
CA SER A 164 -22.32 2.00 0.26
C SER A 164 -21.12 2.53 -0.51
N SER A 165 -21.02 3.86 -0.61
CA SER A 165 -19.76 4.52 -0.96
C SER A 165 -18.75 4.26 0.14
N SER A 166 -17.79 3.38 -0.15
CA SER A 166 -16.65 3.12 0.72
C SER A 166 -15.77 4.37 0.81
N ASN A 167 -15.68 4.92 2.02
CA ASN A 167 -14.79 6.01 2.38
C ASN A 167 -13.31 5.63 2.16
N PRO A 168 -12.44 6.53 1.65
CA PRO A 168 -11.01 6.27 1.61
C PRO A 168 -10.42 6.34 3.02
N ALA A 169 -9.76 5.25 3.42
CA ALA A 169 -9.12 5.09 4.70
C ALA A 169 -8.06 6.17 4.96
N ARG A 170 -8.27 6.94 6.04
CA ARG A 170 -7.33 7.88 6.61
C ARG A 170 -6.15 7.11 7.21
N PHE A 171 -4.95 7.31 6.67
CA PHE A 171 -3.69 6.77 7.16
C PHE A 171 -3.46 7.21 8.62
N LYS A 172 -3.58 6.28 9.58
CA LYS A 172 -3.19 6.52 10.97
C LYS A 172 -1.74 6.09 11.15
N SER A 173 -0.83 7.04 11.25
CA SER A 173 0.52 6.81 11.75
C SER A 173 0.45 6.47 13.24
N SER A 174 0.79 5.24 13.63
CA SER A 174 1.02 4.87 15.02
C SER A 174 2.43 5.25 15.43
N VAL A 175 2.56 6.35 16.18
CA VAL A 175 3.79 6.67 16.90
C VAL A 175 3.88 5.74 18.11
N VAL A 176 4.81 4.78 18.06
CA VAL A 176 5.16 3.93 19.22
C VAL A 176 5.90 4.78 20.24
N LYS A 177 5.24 5.12 21.35
CA LYS A 177 5.89 5.73 22.52
C LYS A 177 6.69 4.65 23.26
N LYS A 178 8.03 4.68 23.13
CA LYS A 178 8.93 3.96 24.04
C LYS A 178 8.82 4.59 25.43
N LYS A 179 8.48 3.78 26.46
CA LYS A 179 8.62 4.18 27.86
C LYS A 179 10.10 4.14 28.26
N PRO A 180 10.60 5.12 29.04
CA PRO A 180 11.94 5.04 29.62
C PRO A 180 11.97 3.95 30.70
N LYS A 181 13.04 3.15 30.69
CA LYS A 181 13.40 2.30 31.84
C LYS A 181 14.10 3.18 32.87
N ILE A 182 13.65 3.09 34.11
CA ILE A 182 14.43 3.47 35.30
C ILE A 182 15.55 2.45 35.45
#